data_AF-A0A017TA84-F1
#
_entry.id   AF-A0A017TA84-F1
#
_cell.length_a   1.000
_cell.length_b   1.000
_cell.length_c   1.000
_cell.angle_alpha   90.00
_cell.angle_beta   90.00
_cell.angle_gamma   90.00
#
_symmetry.space_group_name_H-M   'P 1'
#
loop_
_entity.id
_entity.type
_entity.pdbx_description
1 polymer ?
#
loop_
_entity_poly.entity_id
_entity_poly.type
_entity_poly.pdbx_seq_one_letter_code
_entity_poly.pdbx_strand_id
1 'polypeptide(L)'
;MHPHLVPKSPLYKATYYAIHREQAFRRCFTDGRFEIDNGEVERQLRKVAPGRKNFLFAGSDKGAERLAVAFTVFRSCSMHAVNPLTWATDVLTKLQDGWPRSRLDELLPDAWARAHAAASEAPSSSAP
;
A
#
# COMPACT_ATOMS: atom_id res chain seq x y z
N MET A 1 -20.16 -18.58 -24.33
CA MET A 1 -20.71 -17.20 -24.38
C MET A 1 -22.19 -17.30 -24.71
N HIS A 2 -23.10 -16.68 -23.93
CA HIS A 2 -24.54 -16.91 -24.11
C HIS A 2 -24.99 -16.37 -25.48
N PRO A 3 -25.65 -17.17 -26.33
CA PRO A 3 -25.98 -16.80 -27.72
C PRO A 3 -26.96 -15.62 -27.88
N HIS A 4 -27.51 -15.07 -26.80
CA HIS A 4 -28.53 -14.01 -26.81
C HIS A 4 -28.03 -12.63 -26.35
N LEU A 5 -26.73 -12.48 -26.05
CA LEU A 5 -26.19 -11.17 -25.67
C LEU A 5 -25.88 -10.34 -26.92
N VAL A 6 -26.56 -9.19 -27.04
CA VAL A 6 -26.30 -8.23 -28.11
C VAL A 6 -24.85 -7.73 -27.99
N PRO A 7 -24.01 -7.92 -29.03
CA PRO A 7 -22.62 -7.46 -29.02
C PRO A 7 -22.51 -5.96 -28.68
N LYS A 8 -21.49 -5.58 -27.91
CA LYS A 8 -21.20 -4.19 -27.48
C LYS A 8 -22.22 -3.56 -26.51
N SER A 9 -23.30 -4.23 -26.14
CA SER A 9 -24.18 -3.77 -25.06
C SER A 9 -23.43 -3.64 -23.73
N PRO A 10 -23.87 -2.78 -22.79
CA PRO A 10 -23.26 -2.69 -21.45
C PRO A 10 -23.19 -4.04 -20.74
N LEU A 11 -24.25 -4.84 -20.85
CA LEU A 11 -24.32 -6.19 -20.29
C LEU A 11 -23.29 -7.12 -20.95
N TYR A 12 -23.17 -7.10 -22.28
CA TYR A 12 -22.14 -7.84 -23.00
C TYR A 12 -20.74 -7.47 -22.52
N LYS A 13 -20.42 -6.18 -22.36
CA LYS A 13 -19.11 -5.72 -21.89
C LYS A 13 -18.82 -6.21 -20.46
N ALA A 14 -19.80 -6.13 -19.56
CA ALA A 14 -19.66 -6.59 -18.18
C ALA A 14 -19.45 -8.11 -18.10
N THR A 15 -20.27 -8.90 -18.82
CA THR A 15 -20.14 -10.36 -18.88
C THR A 15 -18.84 -10.78 -19.53
N TYR A 16 -18.44 -10.13 -20.63
CA TYR A 16 -17.17 -10.38 -21.29
C TYR A 16 -16.00 -10.13 -20.34
N TYR A 17 -15.99 -8.98 -19.66
CA TYR A 17 -14.97 -8.65 -18.66
C TYR A 17 -14.91 -9.68 -17.53
N ALA A 18 -16.05 -10.08 -16.97
CA ALA A 18 -16.12 -11.04 -15.87
C ALA A 18 -15.56 -12.41 -16.27
N ILE A 19 -15.96 -12.93 -17.43
CA ILE A 19 -15.46 -14.21 -17.96
C ILE A 19 -13.96 -14.15 -18.21
N HIS A 20 -13.45 -13.08 -18.84
CA HIS A 20 -12.02 -12.96 -19.13
C HIS A 20 -11.15 -12.76 -17.87
N ARG A 21 -11.77 -12.42 -16.73
CA ARG A 21 -11.10 -12.32 -15.42
C ARG A 21 -11.38 -13.48 -14.48
N GLU A 22 -11.98 -14.56 -14.97
CA GLU A 22 -12.34 -15.73 -14.15
C GLU A 22 -11.19 -16.24 -13.28
N GLN A 23 -9.97 -16.32 -13.83
CA GLN A 23 -8.80 -16.75 -13.08
C GLN A 23 -8.49 -15.86 -11.86
N ALA A 24 -8.76 -14.56 -11.93
CA ALA A 24 -8.59 -13.65 -10.80
C ALA A 24 -9.67 -13.86 -9.74
N PHE A 25 -10.94 -13.99 -10.17
CA PHE A 25 -12.06 -14.23 -9.27
C PHE A 25 -11.98 -15.58 -8.56
N ARG A 26 -11.43 -16.61 -9.23
CA ARG A 26 -11.28 -17.94 -8.62
C ARG A 26 -10.21 -18.02 -7.53
N ARG A 27 -9.32 -17.01 -7.39
CA ARG A 27 -8.22 -17.07 -6.42
C ARG A 27 -8.68 -17.15 -4.98
N CYS A 28 -9.82 -16.53 -4.65
CA CYS A 28 -10.40 -16.62 -3.30
C CYS A 28 -10.81 -18.05 -2.91
N PHE A 29 -11.06 -18.93 -3.88
CA PHE A 29 -11.36 -20.35 -3.62
C PHE A 29 -10.09 -21.21 -3.51
N THR A 30 -8.94 -20.71 -3.95
CA THR A 30 -7.67 -21.45 -3.90
C THR A 30 -6.75 -20.98 -2.76
N ASP A 31 -6.88 -19.72 -2.33
CA ASP A 31 -6.04 -19.12 -1.31
C ASP A 31 -6.90 -18.22 -0.41
N GLY A 32 -7.04 -18.61 0.86
CA GLY A 32 -7.87 -17.93 1.86
C GLY A 32 -7.38 -16.55 2.28
N ARG A 33 -6.22 -16.09 1.77
CA ARG A 33 -5.77 -14.70 1.94
C ARG A 33 -6.52 -13.71 1.05
N PHE A 34 -7.20 -14.19 0.01
CA PHE A 34 -7.97 -13.34 -0.89
C PHE A 34 -9.46 -13.35 -0.50
N GLU A 35 -10.00 -12.15 -0.26
CA GLU A 35 -11.44 -11.98 -0.09
C GLU A 35 -12.18 -12.14 -1.43
N ILE A 36 -13.46 -12.55 -1.37
CA ILE A 36 -14.31 -12.69 -2.56
C ILE A 36 -14.66 -11.33 -3.18
N ASP A 37 -14.69 -10.28 -2.37
CA ASP A 37 -14.91 -8.91 -2.77
C ASP A 37 -13.69 -8.03 -2.49
N ASN A 38 -13.72 -6.81 -3.00
CA ASN A 38 -12.68 -5.80 -2.82
C ASN A 38 -13.09 -4.74 -1.78
N GLY A 39 -14.09 -5.02 -0.95
CA GLY A 39 -14.73 -4.04 -0.08
C GLY A 39 -13.76 -3.39 0.90
N GLU A 40 -12.80 -4.15 1.42
CA GLU A 40 -11.74 -3.60 2.29
C GLU A 40 -10.84 -2.62 1.54
N VAL A 41 -10.38 -3.00 0.35
CA VAL A 41 -9.55 -2.14 -0.52
C VAL A 41 -10.31 -0.85 -0.87
N GLU A 42 -11.58 -0.96 -1.24
CA GLU A 42 -12.42 0.21 -1.55
C GLU A 42 -12.63 1.12 -0.34
N ARG A 43 -12.87 0.57 0.85
CA ARG A 43 -12.98 1.34 2.10
C ARG A 43 -11.69 2.10 2.40
N GLN A 44 -10.54 1.48 2.18
CA GLN A 44 -9.24 2.12 2.36
C GLN A 44 -9.02 3.25 1.34
N LEU A 45 -9.30 3.00 0.06
CA LEU A 45 -9.18 4.00 -1.01
C LEU A 45 -10.18 5.15 -0.87
N ARG A 46 -11.36 4.90 -0.29
CA ARG A 46 -12.37 5.94 -0.03
C ARG A 46 -11.83 7.05 0.86
N LYS A 47 -10.84 6.79 1.73
CA LYS A 47 -10.19 7.82 2.55
C LYS A 47 -9.29 8.75 1.75
N VAL A 48 -8.76 8.29 0.60
CA VAL A 48 -7.95 9.10 -0.32
C VAL A 48 -8.83 9.99 -1.19
N ALA A 49 -10.06 9.57 -1.47
CA ALA A 49 -10.98 10.26 -2.37
C ALA A 49 -11.30 11.73 -2.00
N PRO A 50 -11.53 12.10 -0.72
CA PRO A 50 -11.69 13.50 -0.29
C PRO A 50 -10.45 14.35 -0.55
N GLY A 51 -9.26 13.77 -0.38
CA GLY A 51 -7.98 14.45 -0.57
C GLY A 51 -7.82 15.01 -1.99
N ARG A 52 -8.41 14.36 -3.01
CA ARG A 52 -8.37 14.83 -4.40
C ARG A 52 -8.89 16.26 -4.62
N LYS A 53 -9.82 16.73 -3.77
CA LYS A 53 -10.32 18.12 -3.83
C LYS A 53 -9.46 19.10 -3.03
N ASN A 54 -8.63 18.60 -2.12
CA ASN A 54 -7.86 19.39 -1.15
C ASN A 54 -6.34 19.37 -1.42
N PHE A 55 -5.86 18.54 -2.35
CA PHE A 55 -4.46 18.50 -2.75
C PHE A 55 -4.13 19.70 -3.63
N LEU A 56 -3.93 20.86 -3.00
CA LEU A 56 -3.54 22.14 -3.63
C LEU A 56 -2.28 22.04 -4.52
N PHE A 57 -1.51 20.95 -4.41
CA PHE A 57 -0.25 20.73 -5.14
C PHE A 57 -0.25 19.47 -6.04
N ALA A 58 -1.37 18.73 -6.14
CA ALA A 58 -1.51 17.59 -7.05
C ALA A 58 -2.16 18.02 -8.38
N GLY A 59 -1.68 19.11 -8.97
CA GLY A 59 -2.20 19.66 -10.24
C GLY A 59 -1.59 19.03 -11.50
N SER A 60 -0.71 18.04 -11.37
CA SER A 60 -0.06 17.35 -12.50
C SER A 60 0.03 15.85 -12.27
N ASP A 61 0.08 15.07 -13.35
CA ASP A 61 0.20 13.60 -13.29
C ASP A 61 1.44 13.16 -12.50
N LYS A 62 2.57 13.86 -12.69
CA LYS A 62 3.80 13.61 -11.93
C LYS A 62 3.64 13.88 -10.43
N GLY A 63 2.85 14.89 -10.05
CA GLY A 63 2.51 15.17 -8.66
C GLY A 63 1.64 14.06 -8.06
N ALA A 64 0.67 13.56 -8.83
CA ALA A 64 -0.17 12.44 -8.43
C ALA A 64 0.63 11.15 -8.23
N GLU A 65 1.59 10.85 -9.11
CA GLU A 65 2.48 9.70 -8.98
C GLU A 65 3.31 9.75 -7.69
N ARG A 66 3.95 10.90 -7.41
CA ARG A 66 4.72 11.10 -6.16
C ARG A 66 3.85 10.94 -4.92
N LEU A 67 2.62 11.45 -4.98
CA LEU A 67 1.67 11.34 -3.88
C LEU A 67 1.23 9.88 -3.67
N ALA A 68 1.02 9.11 -4.74
CA ALA A 68 0.71 7.69 -4.66
C ALA A 68 1.85 6.89 -4.01
N VAL A 69 3.11 7.22 -4.34
CA VAL A 69 4.29 6.63 -3.68
C VAL A 69 4.29 6.96 -2.19
N ALA A 70 4.09 8.23 -1.81
CA ALA A 70 4.03 8.63 -0.40
C ALA A 70 2.91 7.90 0.37
N PHE A 71 1.71 7.82 -0.20
CA PHE A 71 0.60 7.07 0.40
C PHE A 71 0.92 5.59 0.59
N THR A 72 1.60 4.97 -0.37
CA THR A 72 2.01 3.57 -0.28
C THR A 72 2.92 3.34 0.92
N VAL A 73 3.93 4.20 1.11
CA VAL A 73 4.88 4.05 2.22
C VAL A 73 4.21 4.34 3.57
N PHE A 74 3.42 5.41 3.69
CA PHE A 74 2.69 5.69 4.94
C PHE A 74 1.64 4.65 5.27
N ARG A 75 1.00 4.05 4.25
CA ARG A 75 0.09 2.92 4.46
C ARG A 75 0.86 1.71 4.97
N SER A 76 2.07 1.46 4.46
CA SER A 76 2.96 0.42 4.97
C SER A 76 3.29 0.64 6.45
N CYS A 77 3.59 1.86 6.90
CA CYS A 77 3.76 2.16 8.33
C CYS A 77 2.55 1.70 9.16
N SER A 78 1.33 2.00 8.69
CA SER A 78 0.10 1.57 9.38
C SER A 78 -0.06 0.05 9.41
N MET A 79 0.32 -0.67 8.34
CA MET A 79 0.27 -2.13 8.28
C MET A 79 1.25 -2.80 9.25
N HIS A 80 2.40 -2.16 9.51
CA HIS A 80 3.42 -2.62 10.45
C HIS A 80 3.27 -2.05 11.86
N ALA A 81 2.14 -1.40 12.18
CA ALA A 81 1.89 -0.73 13.47
C ALA A 81 2.97 0.30 13.86
N VAL A 82 3.63 0.91 12.87
CA VAL A 82 4.63 1.96 13.04
C VAL A 82 3.97 3.33 13.01
N ASN A 83 4.33 4.20 13.96
CA ASN A 83 3.90 5.59 13.92
C ASN A 83 4.51 6.29 12.68
N PRO A 84 3.70 6.77 11.72
CA PRO A 84 4.21 7.34 10.47
C PRO A 84 5.08 8.58 10.67
N LEU A 85 4.80 9.39 11.70
CA LEU A 85 5.56 10.59 12.00
C LEU A 85 6.94 10.23 12.55
N THR A 86 7.00 9.33 13.54
CA THR A 86 8.26 8.85 14.12
C THR A 86 9.18 8.24 13.06
N TRP A 87 8.62 7.38 12.21
CA TRP A 87 9.35 6.79 11.09
C TRP A 87 9.84 7.85 10.10
N ALA A 88 8.98 8.80 9.70
CA ALA A 88 9.36 9.82 8.74
C ALA A 88 10.46 10.74 9.29
N THR A 89 10.39 11.13 10.57
CA THR A 89 11.42 11.95 11.20
C THR A 89 12.77 11.24 11.18
N ASP A 90 12.84 9.99 11.67
CA ASP A 90 14.09 9.23 11.71
C ASP A 90 14.67 8.96 10.31
N VAL A 91 13.83 8.53 9.36
CA VAL A 91 14.25 8.23 7.99
C VAL A 91 14.73 9.49 7.27
N LEU A 92 14.02 10.62 7.40
CA LEU A 92 14.44 11.88 6.77
C LEU A 92 15.73 12.41 7.37
N THR A 93 15.93 12.30 8.69
CA THR A 93 17.20 12.65 9.34
C THR A 93 18.34 11.79 8.81
N LYS A 94 18.19 10.46 8.77
CA LYS A 94 19.20 9.55 8.20
C LYS A 94 19.54 9.86 6.74
N LEU A 95 18.52 10.16 5.93
CA LEU A 95 18.73 10.55 4.52
C LEU A 95 19.49 11.87 4.40
N GLN A 96 19.22 12.85 5.26
CA GLN A 96 19.97 14.12 5.31
C GLN A 96 21.42 13.90 5.73
N ASP A 97 21.68 12.97 6.65
CA ASP A 97 23.01 12.61 7.15
C ASP A 97 23.83 11.77 6.14
N GLY A 98 23.32 11.54 4.94
CA GLY A 98 24.05 10.87 3.86
C GLY A 98 23.94 9.35 3.87
N TRP A 99 22.82 8.79 4.34
CA TRP A 99 22.58 7.35 4.31
C TRP A 99 22.85 6.75 2.92
N PRO A 100 23.63 5.66 2.83
CA PRO A 100 24.02 5.09 1.54
C PRO A 100 22.80 4.55 0.79
N ARG A 101 22.72 4.89 -0.50
CA ARG A 101 21.60 4.47 -1.39
C ARG A 101 21.43 2.95 -1.47
N SER A 102 22.51 2.19 -1.29
CA SER A 102 22.47 0.72 -1.28
C SER A 102 21.76 0.12 -0.07
N ARG A 103 21.52 0.90 0.99
CA ARG A 103 20.88 0.44 2.24
C ARG A 103 19.51 1.07 2.47
N LEU A 104 18.86 1.55 1.41
CA LEU A 104 17.53 2.16 1.53
C LEU A 104 16.46 1.16 2.02
N ASP A 105 16.64 -0.12 1.71
CA ASP A 105 15.71 -1.17 2.11
C ASP A 105 15.60 -1.31 3.64
N GLU A 106 16.66 -0.92 4.38
CA GLU A 106 16.66 -0.91 5.85
C GLU A 106 15.78 0.21 6.44
N LEU A 107 15.48 1.24 5.65
CA LEU A 107 14.64 2.37 6.05
C LEU A 107 13.15 2.10 5.76
N LEU A 108 12.81 1.00 5.09
CA LEU A 108 11.42 0.61 4.86
C LEU A 108 10.72 0.37 6.21
N PRO A 109 9.41 0.66 6.32
CA PRO A 109 8.71 0.60 7.60
C PRO A 109 8.78 -0.76 8.31
N ASP A 110 8.83 -1.86 7.55
CA ASP A 110 8.94 -3.22 8.09
C ASP A 110 10.33 -3.51 8.68
N ALA A 111 11.39 -3.12 7.97
CA ALA A 111 12.78 -3.27 8.41
C ALA A 111 13.07 -2.35 9.60
N TRP A 112 12.58 -1.12 9.52
CA TRP A 112 12.65 -0.14 10.61
C TRP A 112 11.96 -0.66 11.87
N ALA A 113 10.76 -1.24 11.76
CA ALA A 113 10.04 -1.83 12.90
C ALA A 113 10.84 -2.97 13.54
N ARG A 114 11.39 -3.88 12.73
CA ARG A 114 12.23 -5.00 13.22
C ARG A 114 13.47 -4.51 13.96
N ALA A 115 14.15 -3.49 13.43
CA ALA A 115 15.33 -2.92 14.07
C ALA A 115 15.01 -2.26 15.43
N HIS A 116 13.88 -1.56 15.54
CA HIS A 116 13.49 -0.90 16.78
C HIS A 116 12.93 -1.89 17.82
N ALA A 117 12.28 -2.97 17.39
CA ALA A 117 11.88 -4.06 18.28
C ALA A 117 13.11 -4.77 18.87
N ALA A 118 14.11 -5.09 18.04
CA ALA A 118 15.36 -5.70 18.50
C ALA A 118 16.15 -4.79 19.45
N ALA A 119 16.11 -3.47 19.25
CA ALA A 119 16.75 -2.50 20.15
C ALA A 119 16.07 -2.44 21.53
N SER A 120 14.77 -2.71 21.63
CA SER A 120 14.07 -2.78 22.93
C SER A 120 14.31 -4.07 23.70
N GLU A 121 14.72 -5.15 23.01
CA GLU A 121 14.99 -6.47 23.60
C GLU A 121 16.47 -6.71 23.96
N ALA A 122 17.37 -5.77 23.64
CA ALA A 122 18.78 -5.87 24.02
C ALA A 122 18.90 -5.86 25.56
N PRO A 123 19.54 -6.87 26.18
CA PRO A 123 19.57 -6.99 27.62
C PRO A 123 20.38 -5.85 28.22
N SER A 124 19.76 -5.21 29.22
CA SER A 124 20.40 -4.55 30.34
C SER A 124 21.42 -5.52 30.97
N SER A 125 22.60 -5.64 30.36
CA SER A 125 23.76 -6.28 30.95
C SER A 125 24.27 -5.36 32.04
N SER A 126 23.74 -5.59 33.24
CA SER A 126 24.27 -5.15 34.52
C SER A 126 25.77 -5.44 34.62
N ALA A 127 26.57 -4.40 34.72
CA ALA A 127 27.75 -4.39 35.58
C ALA A 127 27.30 -3.74 36.91
N PRO A 128 27.90 -4.05 38.07
CA PRO A 128 29.27 -4.53 38.28
C PRO A 128 29.40 -5.96 38.84
#